data_AF-A0A4S8LAL3-F1
#
_entry.id   AF-A0A4S8LAL3-F1
#
_cell.length_a   1.000
_cell.length_b   1.000
_cell.length_c   1.000
_cell.angle_alpha   90.00
_cell.angle_beta   90.00
_cell.angle_gamma   90.00
#
_symmetry.space_group_name_H-M   'P 1'
#
loop_
_entity.id
_entity.type
_entity.pdbx_description
1 polymer ?
#
loop_
_entity_poly.entity_id
_entity_poly.type
_entity_poly.pdbx_seq_one_letter_code
_entity_poly.pdbx_strand_id
1 'polypeptide(L)'
;PRWTDSLGANTLNQVVLRCVPKWTNGLHDYQVEPLQLVLNQEDLIFISGTGCGKAALFIIPLVVHREILAHPELYPVFPVKKNVVVIVVTPTKGLANSIVSIMRLSHIHTYQFYRSMNSRNLVSPAFHTVMKHFPPFAYPKVDILMKQKH
;
A
#
# COMPACT_ATOMS: atom_id res chain seq x y z
N PRO A 1 -13.98 9.55 14.93
CA PRO A 1 -14.10 8.24 14.25
C PRO A 1 -12.73 7.56 14.22
N ARG A 2 -12.67 6.23 14.24
CA ARG A 2 -11.43 5.46 14.14
C ARG A 2 -11.47 4.61 12.89
N TRP A 3 -10.34 4.34 12.25
CA TRP A 3 -10.34 3.48 11.07
C TRP A 3 -10.90 2.10 11.39
N THR A 4 -10.65 1.56 12.58
CA THR A 4 -11.06 0.23 13.04
C THR A 4 -12.52 0.09 13.45
N ASP A 5 -13.31 1.17 13.44
CA ASP A 5 -14.75 1.08 13.68
C ASP A 5 -15.55 0.80 12.39
N SER A 6 -16.86 0.53 12.54
CA SER A 6 -17.74 0.24 11.40
C SER A 6 -17.88 1.42 10.43
N LEU A 7 -17.73 2.66 10.92
CA LEU A 7 -17.75 3.85 10.07
C LEU A 7 -16.48 3.92 9.22
N GLY A 8 -15.33 3.54 9.78
CA GLY A 8 -14.08 3.38 9.03
C GLY A 8 -14.17 2.31 7.94
N ALA A 9 -14.76 1.14 8.25
CA ALA A 9 -15.01 0.08 7.26
C ALA A 9 -15.92 0.55 6.12
N ASN A 10 -17.00 1.24 6.45
CA ASN A 10 -17.93 1.79 5.45
C ASN A 10 -17.26 2.85 4.58
N THR A 11 -16.46 3.74 5.18
CA THR A 11 -15.72 4.79 4.46
C THR A 11 -14.71 4.17 3.49
N LEU A 12 -13.97 3.14 3.93
CA LEU A 12 -13.05 2.38 3.07
C LEU A 12 -13.77 1.84 1.83
N ASN A 13 -14.90 1.15 2.02
CA ASN A 13 -15.67 0.60 0.90
C ASN A 13 -16.21 1.70 -0.03
N GLN A 14 -16.70 2.82 0.51
CA GLN A 14 -17.16 3.94 -0.31
C GLN A 14 -16.05 4.55 -1.16
N VAL A 15 -14.86 4.78 -0.58
CA VAL A 15 -13.69 5.26 -1.34
C VAL A 15 -13.34 4.27 -2.44
N VAL A 16 -13.29 2.97 -2.14
CA VAL A 16 -12.90 1.95 -3.12
C VAL A 16 -13.91 1.86 -4.26
N LEU A 17 -15.21 1.84 -3.98
CA LEU A 17 -16.25 1.82 -5.00
C LEU A 17 -16.18 3.06 -5.93
N ARG A 18 -15.86 4.23 -5.36
CA ARG A 18 -15.75 5.49 -6.11
C ARG A 18 -14.46 5.58 -6.93
N CYS A 19 -13.32 5.19 -6.35
CA CYS A 19 -12.00 5.39 -6.94
C CYS A 19 -11.49 4.21 -7.75
N VAL A 20 -12.09 3.02 -7.59
CA VAL A 20 -11.70 1.80 -8.29
C VAL A 20 -12.96 1.19 -8.94
N PRO A 21 -13.50 1.79 -10.03
CA PRO A 21 -14.78 1.38 -10.61
C PRO A 21 -14.85 -0.09 -11.07
N LYS A 22 -13.68 -0.70 -11.30
CA LYS A 22 -13.58 -2.14 -11.66
C LYS A 22 -13.87 -3.07 -10.48
N TRP A 23 -13.85 -2.57 -9.25
CA TRP A 23 -14.13 -3.34 -8.04
C TRP A 23 -15.58 -3.10 -7.64
N THR A 24 -16.50 -3.68 -8.40
CA THR A 24 -17.96 -3.42 -8.26
C THR A 24 -18.53 -3.84 -6.91
N ASN A 25 -17.86 -4.77 -6.23
CA ASN A 25 -18.25 -5.26 -4.90
C ASN A 25 -17.41 -4.62 -3.78
N GLY A 26 -16.56 -3.64 -4.09
CA GLY A 26 -15.67 -3.00 -3.12
C GLY A 26 -14.50 -3.90 -2.71
N LEU A 27 -14.09 -3.78 -1.44
CA LEU A 27 -13.04 -4.61 -0.86
C LEU A 27 -13.55 -6.03 -0.61
N HIS A 28 -12.65 -7.01 -0.64
CA HIS A 28 -12.94 -8.29 -0.01
C HIS A 28 -12.98 -8.14 1.52
N ASP A 29 -13.84 -8.89 2.20
CA ASP A 29 -14.01 -8.80 3.66
C ASP A 29 -12.67 -8.94 4.41
N TYR A 30 -11.81 -9.86 3.98
CA TYR A 30 -10.48 -10.09 4.58
C TYR A 30 -9.47 -8.96 4.34
N GLN A 31 -9.77 -7.97 3.50
CA GLN A 31 -8.90 -6.82 3.25
C GLN A 31 -9.22 -5.64 4.18
N VAL A 32 -10.44 -5.60 4.74
CA VAL A 32 -10.94 -4.44 5.49
C VAL A 32 -10.11 -4.20 6.74
N GLU A 33 -10.04 -5.17 7.65
CA GLU A 33 -9.28 -5.04 8.90
C GLU A 33 -7.79 -4.73 8.65
N PRO A 34 -7.07 -5.46 7.78
CA PRO A 34 -5.70 -5.10 7.40
C PRO A 34 -5.53 -3.65 6.91
N LEU A 35 -6.45 -3.14 6.11
CA LEU A 35 -6.40 -1.77 5.62
C LEU A 35 -6.64 -0.74 6.74
N GLN A 36 -7.53 -1.04 7.68
CA GLN A 36 -7.77 -0.20 8.85
C GLN A 36 -6.52 -0.09 9.72
N LEU A 37 -5.81 -1.22 9.94
CA LEU A 37 -4.54 -1.24 10.67
C LEU A 37 -3.46 -0.42 9.96
N VAL A 38 -3.30 -0.59 8.64
CA VAL A 38 -2.34 0.19 7.84
C VAL A 38 -2.66 1.69 7.87
N LEU A 39 -3.93 2.07 7.79
CA LEU A 39 -4.35 3.48 7.88
C LEU A 39 -4.15 4.09 9.28
N ASN A 40 -4.22 3.27 10.33
CA ASN A 40 -3.81 3.63 11.68
C ASN A 40 -2.28 3.65 11.87
N GLN A 41 -1.50 3.24 10.86
CA GLN A 41 -0.04 3.10 10.94
C GLN A 41 0.40 2.02 11.94
N GLU A 42 -0.39 0.96 12.07
CA GLU A 42 -0.05 -0.21 12.88
C GLU A 42 0.74 -1.22 12.04
N ASP A 43 1.65 -1.94 12.69
CA ASP A 43 2.44 -3.00 12.05
C ASP A 43 1.57 -4.21 11.71
N LEU A 44 1.74 -4.77 10.50
CA LEU A 44 0.93 -5.87 10.00
C LEU A 44 1.80 -6.94 9.32
N ILE A 45 1.62 -8.19 9.75
CA ILE A 45 2.05 -9.37 8.98
C ILE A 45 0.80 -9.99 8.35
N PHE A 46 0.71 -9.94 7.02
CA PHE A 46 -0.42 -10.50 6.27
C PHE A 46 0.00 -11.76 5.52
N ILE A 47 -0.60 -12.90 5.89
CA ILE A 47 -0.34 -14.20 5.27
C ILE A 47 -1.58 -14.61 4.47
N SER A 48 -1.39 -14.86 3.18
CA SER A 48 -2.48 -15.25 2.28
C SER A 48 -1.93 -15.96 1.05
N GLY A 49 -2.82 -16.65 0.33
CA GLY A 49 -2.50 -17.34 -0.91
C GLY A 49 -2.11 -16.39 -2.05
N THR A 50 -1.51 -16.94 -3.11
CA THR A 50 -1.27 -16.18 -4.35
C THR A 50 -2.61 -15.79 -4.99
N GLY A 51 -2.67 -14.61 -5.62
CA GLY A 51 -3.89 -14.14 -6.30
C GLY A 51 -4.95 -13.49 -5.40
N CYS A 52 -4.77 -13.48 -4.07
CA CYS A 52 -5.72 -12.89 -3.10
C CYS A 52 -5.83 -11.35 -3.11
N GLY A 53 -5.22 -10.67 -4.09
CA GLY A 53 -5.28 -9.21 -4.14
C GLY A 53 -4.51 -8.48 -3.03
N LYS A 54 -3.55 -9.11 -2.33
CA LYS A 54 -2.73 -8.47 -1.26
C LYS A 54 -2.04 -7.15 -1.64
N ALA A 55 -1.88 -6.85 -2.93
CA ALA A 55 -1.39 -5.55 -3.38
C ALA A 55 -2.29 -4.38 -2.94
N ALA A 56 -3.57 -4.64 -2.71
CA ALA A 56 -4.53 -3.69 -2.17
C ALA A 56 -4.01 -3.03 -0.88
N LEU A 57 -3.34 -3.78 -0.02
CA LEU A 57 -2.89 -3.34 1.31
C LEU A 57 -1.93 -2.17 1.28
N PHE A 58 -1.23 -1.96 0.16
CA PHE A 58 -0.29 -0.85 0.01
C PHE A 58 -0.70 0.13 -1.11
N ILE A 59 -1.74 -0.18 -1.90
CA ILE A 59 -2.31 0.72 -2.91
C ILE A 59 -3.47 1.53 -2.32
N ILE A 60 -4.42 0.87 -1.67
CA ILE A 60 -5.65 1.50 -1.18
C ILE A 60 -5.39 2.59 -0.14
N PRO A 61 -4.41 2.49 0.78
CA PRO A 61 -4.10 3.59 1.70
C PRO A 61 -3.70 4.89 0.97
N LEU A 62 -2.99 4.79 -0.15
CA LEU A 62 -2.65 5.96 -0.99
C LEU A 62 -3.93 6.59 -1.58
N VAL A 63 -4.83 5.74 -2.08
CA VAL A 63 -6.12 6.16 -2.66
C VAL A 63 -7.00 6.84 -1.60
N VAL A 64 -7.11 6.25 -0.41
CA VAL A 64 -7.92 6.77 0.70
C VAL A 64 -7.45 8.14 1.15
N HIS A 65 -6.15 8.32 1.39
CA HIS A 65 -5.64 9.63 1.76
C HIS A 65 -5.88 10.67 0.67
N ARG A 66 -5.66 10.32 -0.61
CA ARG A 66 -5.85 11.24 -1.74
C ARG A 66 -7.31 11.63 -1.92
N GLU A 67 -8.23 10.68 -1.85
CA GLU A 67 -9.67 10.91 -2.07
C GLU A 67 -10.26 11.79 -0.98
N ILE A 68 -10.02 11.46 0.29
CA ILE A 68 -10.57 12.24 1.42
C ILE A 68 -10.00 13.65 1.45
N LEU A 69 -8.72 13.84 1.07
CA LEU A 69 -8.14 15.17 0.96
C LEU A 69 -8.68 16.00 -0.20
N ALA A 70 -9.06 15.36 -1.31
CA ALA A 70 -9.65 16.03 -2.45
C ALA A 70 -11.13 16.38 -2.23
N HIS A 71 -11.83 15.58 -1.42
CA HIS A 71 -13.27 15.67 -1.20
C HIS A 71 -13.64 15.55 0.29
N PRO A 72 -13.13 16.42 1.18
CA PRO A 72 -13.33 16.31 2.62
C PRO A 72 -14.80 16.40 3.04
N GLU A 73 -15.66 17.03 2.23
CA GLU A 73 -17.10 17.16 2.45
C GLU A 73 -17.87 15.84 2.29
N LEU A 74 -17.30 14.85 1.61
CA LEU A 74 -17.97 13.56 1.33
C LEU A 74 -17.74 12.51 2.42
N TYR A 75 -16.82 12.76 3.36
CA TYR A 75 -16.35 11.74 4.30
C TYR A 75 -16.30 12.26 5.75
N PRO A 76 -16.43 11.36 6.75
CA PRO A 76 -16.13 11.72 8.13
C PRO A 76 -14.69 12.22 8.29
N VAL A 77 -14.45 13.02 9.34
CA VAL A 77 -13.12 13.58 9.62
C VAL A 77 -12.18 12.49 10.14
N PHE A 78 -11.42 11.88 9.24
CA PHE A 78 -10.36 10.91 9.53
C PHE A 78 -8.96 11.56 9.53
N PRO A 79 -7.98 10.98 10.24
CA PRO A 79 -6.60 11.40 10.11
C PRO A 79 -6.07 11.05 8.71
N VAL A 80 -5.75 12.07 7.91
CA VAL A 80 -5.27 11.93 6.53
C VAL A 80 -3.92 12.58 6.28
N LYS A 81 -3.08 11.98 5.43
CA LYS A 81 -1.72 12.46 5.10
C LYS A 81 -1.66 13.06 3.71
N LYS A 82 -1.25 14.33 3.59
CA LYS A 82 -1.14 15.06 2.30
C LYS A 82 -0.12 14.46 1.34
N ASN A 83 1.05 14.07 1.86
CA ASN A 83 2.16 13.55 1.07
C ASN A 83 2.43 12.10 1.44
N VAL A 84 1.41 11.25 1.31
CA VAL A 84 1.57 9.82 1.61
C VAL A 84 2.54 9.15 0.63
N VAL A 85 3.49 8.39 1.17
CA VAL A 85 4.44 7.58 0.41
C VAL A 85 4.39 6.16 0.96
N VAL A 86 4.42 5.19 0.05
CA VAL A 86 4.47 3.77 0.37
C VAL A 86 5.76 3.19 -0.17
N ILE A 87 6.41 2.40 0.67
CA ILE A 87 7.65 1.70 0.36
C ILE A 87 7.37 0.23 0.17
N VAL A 88 7.66 -0.29 -1.03
CA VAL A 88 7.49 -1.71 -1.33
C VAL A 88 8.84 -2.35 -1.62
N VAL A 89 9.24 -3.25 -0.72
CA VAL A 89 10.42 -4.08 -0.88
C VAL A 89 10.03 -5.38 -1.58
N THR A 90 10.56 -5.62 -2.79
CA THR A 90 10.30 -6.88 -3.52
C THR A 90 11.58 -7.63 -3.86
N PRO A 91 11.63 -8.97 -3.74
CA PRO A 91 12.86 -9.73 -3.97
C PRO A 91 13.31 -9.81 -5.43
N THR A 92 12.44 -9.57 -6.40
CA THR A 92 12.76 -9.70 -7.84
C THR A 92 12.36 -8.45 -8.62
N LYS A 93 13.12 -8.15 -9.69
CA LYS A 93 12.77 -7.07 -10.64
C LYS A 93 11.44 -7.33 -11.35
N GLY A 94 11.15 -8.59 -11.66
CA GLY A 94 9.89 -8.99 -12.28
C GLY A 94 8.69 -8.60 -11.42
N LEU A 95 8.74 -8.88 -10.11
CA LEU A 95 7.67 -8.50 -9.20
C LEU A 95 7.56 -6.97 -9.04
N ALA A 96 8.69 -6.26 -8.94
CA ALA A 96 8.70 -4.79 -8.90
C ALA A 96 8.01 -4.19 -10.13
N ASN A 97 8.29 -4.72 -11.32
CA ASN A 97 7.68 -4.26 -12.57
C ASN A 97 6.17 -4.53 -12.61
N SER A 98 5.71 -5.67 -12.12
CA SER A 98 4.28 -5.96 -12.00
C SER A 98 3.56 -4.98 -11.08
N ILE A 99 4.18 -4.63 -9.94
CA ILE A 99 3.62 -3.65 -9.01
C ILE A 99 3.56 -2.25 -9.64
N VAL A 100 4.63 -1.83 -10.32
CA VAL A 100 4.65 -0.53 -11.00
C VAL A 100 3.62 -0.46 -12.13
N SER A 101 3.41 -1.55 -12.85
CA SER A 101 2.34 -1.62 -13.85
C SER A 101 0.97 -1.35 -13.22
N ILE A 102 0.66 -2.00 -12.10
CA ILE A 102 -0.60 -1.79 -11.36
C ILE A 102 -0.71 -0.33 -10.86
N MET A 103 0.35 0.20 -10.27
CA MET A 103 0.35 1.59 -9.75
C MET A 103 0.14 2.64 -10.84
N ARG A 104 0.69 2.41 -12.05
CA ARG A 104 0.48 3.31 -13.20
C ARG A 104 -0.98 3.30 -13.66
N LEU A 105 -1.64 2.13 -13.69
CA LEU A 105 -3.06 2.04 -14.00
C LEU A 105 -3.92 2.80 -12.98
N SER A 106 -3.46 2.91 -11.73
CA SER A 106 -4.09 3.69 -10.66
C SER A 106 -3.68 5.16 -10.63
N HIS A 107 -2.95 5.66 -11.62
CA HIS A 107 -2.46 7.06 -11.70
C HIS A 107 -1.65 7.48 -10.46
N ILE A 108 -0.88 6.53 -9.90
CA ILE A 108 0.04 6.76 -8.78
C ILE A 108 1.46 6.89 -9.34
N HIS A 109 2.15 7.96 -8.95
CA HIS A 109 3.53 8.18 -9.35
C HIS A 109 4.45 7.15 -8.68
N THR A 110 5.31 6.51 -9.47
CA THR A 110 6.22 5.46 -8.98
C THR A 110 7.66 5.75 -9.37
N TYR A 111 8.58 5.38 -8.49
CA TYR A 111 10.01 5.40 -8.71
C TYR A 111 10.58 4.02 -8.38
N GLN A 112 11.48 3.52 -9.22
CA GLN A 112 12.16 2.24 -9.01
C GLN A 112 13.67 2.47 -8.87
N PHE A 113 14.27 1.78 -7.90
CA PHE A 113 15.72 1.81 -7.67
C PHE A 113 16.24 0.38 -7.65
N TYR A 114 17.26 0.08 -8.46
CA TYR A 114 17.87 -1.25 -8.45
C TYR A 114 19.28 -1.18 -7.90
N ARG A 115 19.61 -2.05 -6.94
CA ARG A 115 21.00 -2.31 -6.58
C ARG A 115 21.55 -3.41 -7.48
N SER A 116 22.56 -3.10 -8.28
CA SER A 116 23.36 -4.12 -8.98
C SER A 116 24.29 -4.78 -7.96
N MET A 117 24.22 -6.10 -7.79
CA MET A 117 25.22 -6.88 -7.08
C MET A 117 26.00 -7.72 -8.08
N ASN A 118 27.34 -7.68 -8.01
CA ASN A 118 28.22 -8.45 -8.89
C ASN A 118 27.97 -9.96 -8.74
N SER A 119 28.06 -10.65 -9.87
CA SER A 119 27.60 -12.00 -10.22
C SER A 119 28.21 -13.20 -9.46
N ARG A 120 28.74 -13.03 -8.24
CA ARG A 120 29.40 -14.13 -7.51
C ARG A 120 28.57 -14.86 -6.46
N ASN A 121 27.36 -14.42 -6.11
CA ASN A 121 26.52 -15.11 -5.13
C ASN A 121 25.09 -15.32 -5.64
N LEU A 122 24.80 -16.54 -6.08
CA LEU A 122 23.51 -17.03 -6.55
C LEU A 122 22.56 -17.28 -5.36
N VAL A 123 21.95 -16.23 -4.79
CA VAL A 123 20.53 -16.14 -4.34
C VAL A 123 20.30 -14.66 -3.96
N SER A 124 19.45 -13.91 -4.68
CA SER A 124 19.26 -12.47 -4.44
C SER A 124 17.89 -12.15 -3.85
N PRO A 125 17.79 -11.75 -2.56
CA PRO A 125 16.66 -10.95 -2.09
C PRO A 125 16.90 -9.49 -2.49
N ALA A 126 16.08 -8.95 -3.37
CA ALA A 126 16.11 -7.53 -3.64
C ALA A 126 15.41 -6.72 -2.54
N PHE A 127 16.15 -5.79 -1.95
CA PHE A 127 15.66 -4.82 -0.98
C PHE A 127 15.32 -3.52 -1.73
N HIS A 128 14.10 -2.98 -1.57
CA HIS A 128 13.66 -1.79 -2.32
C HIS A 128 12.95 -0.78 -1.40
N THR A 129 13.58 0.37 -1.20
CA THR A 129 13.04 1.50 -0.43
C THR A 129 12.50 2.56 -1.40
N VAL A 130 11.28 3.09 -1.18
CA VAL A 130 10.71 4.21 -1.96
C VAL A 130 10.83 5.49 -1.13
N MET A 131 11.88 6.28 -1.32
CA MET A 131 11.94 7.64 -0.74
C MET A 131 12.57 8.62 -1.71
N LYS A 132 12.02 9.83 -1.80
CA LYS A 132 12.70 11.00 -2.38
C LYS A 132 13.09 11.95 -1.24
N HIS A 133 14.28 12.54 -1.39
CA HIS A 133 14.98 13.45 -0.47
C HIS A 133 14.10 14.37 0.41
N PHE A 134 14.43 14.47 1.71
CA PHE A 134 14.91 15.65 2.48
C PHE A 134 14.73 15.39 4.01
N PRO A 135 15.12 16.33 4.91
CA PRO A 135 16.31 16.41 5.79
C PRO A 135 16.31 15.40 6.98
N PRO A 136 17.22 15.42 7.98
CA PRO A 136 17.36 14.31 8.93
C PRO A 136 16.25 14.36 9.99
N PHE A 137 15.12 13.71 9.70
CA PHE A 137 14.13 13.40 10.73
C PHE A 137 13.72 11.94 10.61
N ALA A 138 13.83 11.24 11.75
CA ALA A 138 13.47 9.85 11.90
C ALA A 138 11.96 9.68 11.70
N TYR A 139 11.58 8.74 10.85
CA TYR A 139 10.19 8.30 10.70
C TYR A 139 10.08 6.80 11.01
N PRO A 140 8.91 6.37 11.54
CA PRO A 140 8.68 4.98 11.93
C PRO A 140 8.73 4.06 10.70
N LYS A 141 9.41 2.92 10.87
CA LYS A 141 9.46 1.83 9.89
C LYS A 141 8.06 1.25 9.71
N VAL A 142 7.67 0.99 8.47
CA VAL A 142 6.61 0.03 8.15
C VAL A 142 7.27 -1.05 7.29
N ASP A 143 7.64 -2.16 7.93
CA ASP A 143 8.30 -3.30 7.27
C ASP A 143 7.22 -4.27 6.74
N ILE A 144 6.84 -4.15 5.46
CA ILE A 144 6.07 -5.22 4.80
C ILE A 144 7.05 -6.33 4.42
N LEU A 145 7.26 -7.28 5.34
CA LEU A 145 8.05 -8.47 5.11
C LEU A 145 7.22 -9.55 4.41
N MET A 146 7.38 -9.67 3.08
CA MET A 146 6.90 -10.87 2.37
C MET A 146 7.95 -11.97 2.44
N LYS A 147 7.78 -12.94 3.35
CA LYS A 147 8.50 -14.22 3.33
C LYS A 147 7.70 -15.27 2.57
N GLN A 148 8.32 -15.82 1.53
CA GLN A 148 7.85 -17.02 0.84
C GLN A 148 8.51 -18.23 1.53
N LYS A 149 7.73 -19.23 1.94
CA LYS A 149 8.25 -20.52 2.40
C LYS A 149 7.94 -21.57 1.34
N HIS A 150 8.96 -22.39 1.04
CA HIS A 150 8.96 -23.45 0.03
C HIS A 150 7.89 -24.51 0.28
#